data_AF-A0A453HRI3-F1
#
_entry.id   AF-A0A453HRI3-F1
#
_cell.length_a   1.000
_cell.length_b   1.000
_cell.length_c   1.000
_cell.angle_alpha   90.00
_cell.angle_beta   90.00
_cell.angle_gamma   90.00
#
_symmetry.space_group_name_H-M   'P 1'
#
loop_
_entity.id
_entity.type
_entity.pdbx_description
1 polymer ?
#
loop_
_entity_poly.entity_id
_entity_poly.type
_entity_poly.pdbx_seq_one_letter_code
_entity_poly.pdbx_strand_id
1 'polypeptide(L)'
;MRFAGPGCSSFGAGAMLELGPFSVHSDNKTLYKKKHAWNTVANMLFVEIPAGVGYSYSNTTSDYHNTGDKRSTDDAYTFLVNWLERFPKYRDRDFFITGESYAGHYVPELANLIISNNRARGATNVKLKGVAVSV
;
A
#
# COMPACT_ATOMS: atom_id res chain seq x y z
N MET A 1 -3.99 -3.19 2.76
CA MET A 1 -2.95 -2.32 2.19
C MET A 1 -3.53 -1.59 0.99
N ARG A 2 -3.30 -0.28 0.84
CA ARG A 2 -3.80 0.51 -0.30
C ARG A 2 -2.70 1.18 -1.09
N PHE A 3 -2.81 1.10 -2.41
CA PHE A 3 -1.99 1.81 -3.40
C PHE A 3 -2.83 2.81 -4.20
N ALA A 4 -2.20 3.88 -4.65
CA ALA A 4 -2.72 4.76 -5.69
C ALA A 4 -2.08 4.44 -7.06
N GLY A 5 -2.45 5.21 -8.10
CA GLY A 5 -1.88 5.12 -9.44
C GLY A 5 -0.38 5.47 -9.51
N PRO A 6 0.26 5.40 -10.69
CA PRO A 6 1.70 5.46 -10.79
C PRO A 6 2.16 6.89 -10.48
N GLY A 7 3.04 7.05 -9.50
CA GLY A 7 3.48 8.39 -9.09
C GLY A 7 2.53 9.13 -8.16
N CYS A 8 1.34 8.60 -7.87
CA CYS A 8 0.38 9.22 -6.96
C CYS A 8 0.62 8.77 -5.51
N SER A 9 0.58 9.71 -4.58
CA SER A 9 0.72 9.42 -3.15
C SER A 9 -0.53 8.73 -2.60
N SER A 10 -0.38 7.49 -2.13
CA SER A 10 -1.42 6.75 -1.40
C SER A 10 -1.80 7.42 -0.07
N PHE A 11 -0.88 8.18 0.53
CA PHE A 11 -1.16 8.95 1.74
C PHE A 11 -1.99 10.21 1.41
N GLY A 12 -1.54 11.00 0.44
CA GLY A 12 -2.23 12.21 0.00
C GLY A 12 -3.64 11.91 -0.51
N ALA A 13 -3.76 11.10 -1.56
CA ALA A 13 -5.07 10.75 -2.13
C ALA A 13 -5.86 9.81 -1.20
N GLY A 14 -5.28 8.64 -0.91
CA GLY A 14 -5.98 7.60 -0.18
C GLY A 14 -6.28 7.95 1.29
N ALA A 15 -5.26 8.38 2.05
CA ALA A 15 -5.45 8.62 3.48
C ALA A 15 -6.13 9.97 3.77
N MET A 16 -5.68 11.06 3.13
CA MET A 16 -6.18 12.40 3.46
C MET A 16 -7.41 12.82 2.68
N LEU A 17 -7.58 12.38 1.43
CA LEU A 17 -8.72 12.81 0.59
C LEU A 17 -9.86 11.79 0.58
N GLU A 18 -9.57 10.49 0.60
CA GLU A 18 -10.58 9.44 0.34
C GLU A 18 -11.01 8.64 1.58
N LEU A 19 -10.17 7.73 2.06
CA LEU A 19 -10.60 6.62 2.93
C LEU A 19 -10.04 6.67 4.35
N GLY A 20 -9.04 7.51 4.61
CA GLY A 20 -8.43 7.62 5.92
C GLY A 20 -9.29 8.34 6.95
N PRO A 21 -8.84 8.37 8.22
CA PRO A 21 -9.62 8.92 9.33
C PRO A 21 -9.77 10.44 9.31
N PHE A 22 -8.91 11.16 8.60
CA PHE A 22 -8.83 12.61 8.63
C PHE A 22 -8.76 13.21 7.23
N SER A 23 -9.18 14.47 7.12
CA SER A 23 -8.97 15.34 5.96
C SER A 23 -8.52 16.72 6.42
N VAL A 24 -7.91 17.48 5.50
CA VAL A 24 -7.38 18.82 5.77
C VAL A 24 -8.50 19.86 5.62
N HIS A 25 -8.63 20.77 6.58
CA HIS A 25 -9.52 21.91 6.48
C HIS A 25 -9.07 22.88 5.39
N SER A 26 -9.97 23.77 4.96
CA SER A 26 -9.65 24.81 3.95
C SER A 26 -8.58 25.81 4.40
N ASP A 27 -8.24 25.83 5.69
CA ASP A 27 -7.13 26.63 6.23
C ASP A 27 -5.75 26.04 5.93
N ASN A 28 -5.68 24.83 5.39
CA ASN A 28 -4.47 24.04 5.12
C ASN A 28 -3.56 23.83 6.35
N LYS A 29 -4.13 23.94 7.56
CA LYS A 29 -3.38 23.88 8.83
C LYS A 29 -3.97 22.89 9.82
N THR A 30 -5.28 22.67 9.77
CA THR A 30 -5.98 21.80 10.72
C THR A 30 -6.61 20.59 10.06
N LEU A 31 -6.83 19.54 10.85
CA LEU A 31 -7.45 18.28 10.39
C LEU A 31 -8.84 18.13 11.00
N TYR A 32 -9.79 17.60 10.22
CA TYR A 32 -11.07 17.12 10.74
C TYR A 32 -11.22 15.61 10.56
N LYS A 33 -11.97 15.00 11.49
CA LYS A 33 -12.27 13.58 11.43
C LYS A 33 -13.37 13.29 10.41
N LYS A 34 -13.15 12.29 9.55
CA LYS A 34 -14.14 11.85 8.57
C LYS A 34 -15.14 10.87 9.19
N LYS A 35 -16.42 11.03 8.85
CA LYS A 35 -17.52 10.16 9.32
C LYS A 35 -17.44 8.74 8.73
N HIS A 36 -17.02 8.61 7.47
CA HIS A 36 -17.04 7.35 6.72
C HIS A 36 -15.64 6.80 6.44
N ALA A 37 -14.74 6.88 7.41
CA ALA A 37 -13.38 6.38 7.27
C ALA A 37 -13.34 4.85 7.35
N TRP A 38 -12.55 4.21 6.48
CA TRP A 38 -12.46 2.75 6.43
C TRP A 38 -11.76 2.13 7.63
N ASN A 39 -10.99 2.94 8.39
CA ASN A 39 -10.39 2.48 9.63
C ASN A 39 -11.42 2.18 10.75
N THR A 40 -12.72 2.47 10.52
CA THR A 40 -13.81 2.09 11.43
C THR A 40 -14.19 0.61 11.32
N VAL A 41 -13.87 -0.04 10.19
CA VAL A 41 -14.21 -1.45 9.92
C VAL A 41 -12.98 -2.32 9.63
N ALA A 42 -11.81 -1.73 9.40
CA ALA A 42 -10.57 -2.44 9.10
C ALA A 42 -9.33 -1.72 9.67
N ASN A 43 -8.18 -2.38 9.68
CA ASN A 43 -6.90 -1.72 9.93
C ASN A 43 -6.33 -1.27 8.58
N MET A 44 -6.17 0.04 8.39
CA MET A 44 -5.74 0.61 7.11
C MET A 44 -4.22 0.86 7.10
N LEU A 45 -3.57 0.41 6.03
CA LEU A 45 -2.16 0.66 5.75
C LEU A 45 -2.05 1.29 4.37
N PHE A 46 -1.63 2.55 4.32
CA PHE A 46 -1.40 3.32 3.09
C PHE A 46 0.09 3.30 2.79
N VAL A 47 0.46 2.91 1.57
CA VAL A 47 1.86 2.67 1.21
C VAL A 47 2.18 3.43 -0.06
N GLU A 48 3.25 4.21 -0.02
CA GLU A 48 3.71 5.03 -1.14
C GLU A 48 4.79 4.27 -1.90
N ILE A 49 4.47 3.87 -3.12
CA ILE A 49 5.37 3.17 -4.04
C ILE A 49 5.21 3.76 -5.45
N PRO A 50 6.25 3.68 -6.30
CA PRO A 50 7.64 3.29 -5.98
C PRO A 50 8.38 4.37 -5.16
N ALA A 51 9.67 4.15 -4.90
CA ALA A 51 10.55 5.21 -4.39
C ALA A 51 10.51 6.43 -5.33
N GLY A 52 10.38 7.63 -4.76
CA GLY A 52 10.10 8.88 -5.47
C GLY A 52 8.66 9.36 -5.32
N VAL A 53 7.75 8.52 -4.80
CA VAL A 53 6.35 8.89 -4.54
C VAL A 53 6.16 9.35 -3.11
N GLY A 54 5.63 10.58 -2.95
CA GLY A 54 5.30 11.14 -1.65
C GLY A 54 6.53 11.26 -0.76
N TYR A 55 6.57 10.50 0.34
CA TYR A 55 7.69 10.47 1.28
C TYR A 55 8.65 9.29 1.06
N SER A 56 8.34 8.36 0.15
CA SER A 56 9.25 7.28 -0.21
C SER A 56 10.39 7.80 -1.09
N TYR A 57 11.64 7.50 -0.75
CA TYR A 57 12.82 7.97 -1.49
C TYR A 57 13.90 6.89 -1.62
N SER A 58 14.81 7.08 -2.58
CA SER A 58 16.05 6.30 -2.73
C SER A 58 17.28 7.21 -2.65
N ASN A 59 18.36 6.68 -2.07
CA ASN A 59 19.67 7.36 -2.10
C ASN A 59 20.37 7.21 -3.46
N THR A 60 19.84 6.38 -4.35
CA THR A 60 20.42 6.10 -5.67
C THR A 60 19.57 6.74 -6.76
N THR A 61 20.10 7.79 -7.40
CA THR A 61 19.35 8.60 -8.38
C THR A 61 18.81 7.78 -9.56
N SER A 62 19.52 6.73 -10.00
CA SER A 62 19.06 5.89 -11.11
C SER A 62 17.80 5.11 -10.79
N ASP A 63 17.43 4.93 -9.51
CA ASP A 63 16.19 4.25 -9.13
C ASP A 63 14.95 5.02 -9.57
N TYR A 64 15.03 6.36 -9.61
CA TYR A 64 13.93 7.22 -10.07
C TYR A 64 13.70 7.14 -11.59
N HIS A 65 14.68 6.60 -12.33
CA HIS A 65 14.57 6.40 -13.78
C HIS A 65 14.35 4.93 -14.14
N ASN A 66 14.65 4.02 -13.22
CA ASN A 66 14.50 2.58 -13.39
C ASN A 66 13.29 2.04 -12.61
N THR A 67 12.17 2.77 -12.67
CA THR A 67 10.88 2.35 -12.10
C THR A 67 10.07 1.55 -13.11
N GLY A 68 9.24 0.62 -12.64
CA GLY A 68 8.29 -0.13 -13.47
C GLY A 68 7.42 -1.05 -12.63
N ASP A 69 6.40 -1.67 -13.23
CA ASP A 69 5.42 -2.52 -12.54
C ASP A 69 6.11 -3.60 -11.69
N LYS A 70 6.94 -4.43 -12.34
CA LYS A 70 7.68 -5.50 -11.67
C LYS A 70 8.49 -5.01 -10.47
N ARG A 71 9.28 -3.95 -10.66
CA ARG A 71 10.13 -3.41 -9.58
C ARG A 71 9.29 -2.87 -8.43
N SER A 72 8.23 -2.11 -8.74
CA SER A 72 7.34 -1.53 -7.75
C SER A 72 6.63 -2.62 -6.95
N THR A 73 6.21 -3.70 -7.61
CA THR A 73 5.59 -4.87 -6.99
C THR A 73 6.57 -5.66 -6.11
N ASP A 74 7.80 -5.90 -6.57
CA ASP A 74 8.86 -6.57 -5.81
C ASP A 74 9.24 -5.76 -4.55
N ASP A 75 9.36 -4.44 -4.67
CA ASP A 75 9.64 -3.51 -3.57
C ASP A 75 8.46 -3.48 -2.57
N ALA A 76 7.21 -3.47 -3.06
CA ALA A 76 6.01 -3.52 -2.22
C ALA A 76 5.90 -4.81 -1.41
N TYR A 77 6.26 -5.94 -2.02
CA TYR A 77 6.32 -7.23 -1.32
C TYR A 77 7.40 -7.24 -0.26
N THR A 78 8.60 -6.74 -0.58
CA THR A 78 9.71 -6.61 0.37
C THR A 78 9.32 -5.73 1.57
N PHE A 79 8.66 -4.59 1.30
CA PHE A 79 8.09 -3.74 2.35
C PHE A 79 7.10 -4.52 3.23
N LEU A 80 6.16 -5.26 2.63
CA LEU A 80 5.13 -5.98 3.38
C LEU A 80 5.72 -7.04 4.32
N VAL A 81 6.68 -7.83 3.84
CA VAL A 81 7.37 -8.85 4.67
C VAL A 81 8.07 -8.19 5.86
N ASN A 82 8.88 -7.15 5.59
CA ASN A 82 9.59 -6.42 6.64
C ASN A 82 8.63 -5.72 7.62
N TRP A 83 7.50 -5.21 7.13
CA TRP A 83 6.46 -4.61 7.96
C TRP A 83 5.82 -5.64 8.89
N LEU A 84 5.56 -6.87 8.42
CA LEU A 84 5.03 -7.96 9.24
C LEU A 84 6.05 -8.53 10.23
N GLU A 85 7.35 -8.38 9.96
CA GLU A 85 8.40 -8.67 10.95
C GLU A 85 8.44 -7.61 12.05
N ARG A 86 8.35 -6.33 11.68
CA ARG A 86 8.29 -5.22 12.65
C ARG A 86 7.00 -5.22 13.46
N PHE A 87 5.88 -5.64 12.86
CA PHE A 87 4.56 -5.67 13.50
C PHE A 87 3.97 -7.09 13.53
N PRO A 88 4.57 -8.02 14.28
CA PRO A 88 4.22 -9.45 14.24
C PRO A 88 2.77 -9.73 14.66
N LYS A 89 2.15 -8.83 15.45
CA LYS A 89 0.73 -8.91 15.85
C LYS A 89 -0.27 -8.91 14.70
N TYR A 90 0.15 -8.57 13.47
CA TYR A 90 -0.70 -8.59 12.28
C TYR A 90 -0.50 -9.83 11.39
N ARG A 91 0.47 -10.71 11.65
CA ARG A 91 0.81 -11.85 10.77
C ARG A 91 -0.37 -12.78 10.49
N ASP A 92 -1.18 -13.08 11.50
CA ASP A 92 -2.31 -14.01 11.36
C ASP A 92 -3.64 -13.34 10.97
N ARG A 93 -3.63 -12.02 10.73
CA ARG A 93 -4.83 -11.29 10.34
C ARG A 93 -5.15 -11.49 8.87
N ASP A 94 -6.44 -11.52 8.58
CA ASP A 94 -6.93 -11.51 7.20
C ASP A 94 -6.43 -10.24 6.50
N PHE A 95 -5.73 -10.45 5.39
CA PHE A 95 -5.08 -9.40 4.64
C PHE A 95 -5.77 -9.17 3.30
N PHE A 96 -6.01 -7.90 2.99
CA PHE A 96 -6.61 -7.46 1.74
C PHE A 96 -5.75 -6.39 1.09
N ILE A 97 -5.66 -6.43 -0.23
CA ILE A 97 -4.98 -5.41 -1.03
C ILE A 97 -6.06 -4.63 -1.78
N THR A 98 -6.00 -3.31 -1.71
CA THR A 98 -6.93 -2.44 -2.42
C THR A 98 -6.17 -1.43 -3.26
N GLY A 99 -6.74 -0.94 -4.34
CA GLY A 99 -6.11 0.10 -5.13
C GLY A 99 -7.07 0.83 -6.04
N GLU A 100 -6.61 1.96 -6.56
CA GLU A 100 -7.33 2.78 -7.51
C GLU A 100 -6.50 3.13 -8.75
N SER A 101 -7.17 3.28 -9.90
CA SER A 101 -6.59 3.64 -11.18
C SER A 101 -5.50 2.62 -11.57
N TYR A 102 -4.27 3.07 -11.84
CA TYR A 102 -3.17 2.19 -12.24
C TYR A 102 -2.74 1.19 -11.17
N ALA A 103 -3.19 1.34 -9.92
CA ALA A 103 -3.03 0.27 -8.94
C ALA A 103 -3.73 -1.04 -9.40
N GLY A 104 -4.62 -0.99 -10.39
CA GLY A 104 -5.11 -2.18 -11.10
C GLY A 104 -4.01 -3.05 -11.73
N HIS A 105 -2.81 -2.52 -11.97
CA HIS A 105 -1.61 -3.30 -12.32
C HIS A 105 -0.93 -3.87 -11.06
N TYR A 106 -0.62 -3.01 -10.08
CA TYR A 106 0.14 -3.37 -8.88
C TYR A 106 -0.58 -4.37 -7.97
N VAL A 107 -1.90 -4.22 -7.78
CA VAL A 107 -2.70 -5.04 -6.85
C VAL A 107 -2.71 -6.52 -7.25
N PRO A 108 -3.09 -6.91 -8.48
CA PRO A 108 -3.06 -8.32 -8.88
C PRO A 108 -1.64 -8.88 -8.98
N GLU A 109 -0.65 -8.08 -9.40
CA GLU A 109 0.74 -8.53 -9.47
C GLU A 109 1.29 -8.85 -8.07
N LEU A 110 1.04 -7.98 -7.09
CA LEU A 110 1.42 -8.21 -5.69
C LEU A 110 0.67 -9.41 -5.09
N ALA A 111 -0.62 -9.56 -5.38
CA ALA A 111 -1.40 -10.71 -4.93
C ALA A 111 -0.80 -12.04 -5.44
N ASN A 112 -0.43 -12.09 -6.72
CA ASN A 112 0.22 -13.25 -7.32
C ASN A 112 1.59 -13.54 -6.68
N LEU A 113 2.39 -12.49 -6.44
CA LEU A 113 3.69 -12.60 -5.80
C LEU A 113 3.58 -13.15 -4.36
N ILE A 114 2.59 -12.69 -3.59
CA ILE A 114 2.30 -13.21 -2.25
C ILE A 114 1.92 -14.69 -2.30
N ILE A 115 0.98 -15.08 -3.17
CA ILE A 115 0.52 -16.46 -3.28
C ILE A 115 1.69 -17.38 -3.66
N SER A 116 2.55 -16.92 -4.56
CA SER A 116 3.72 -17.67 -5.02
C SER A 116 4.74 -17.86 -3.90
N ASN A 117 5.04 -16.80 -3.13
CA ASN A 117 5.97 -16.88 -2.01
C ASN A 117 5.43 -17.68 -0.83
N ASN A 118 4.13 -17.61 -0.52
CA ASN A 118 3.52 -18.40 0.54
C ASN A 118 3.67 -19.93 0.33
N ARG A 119 3.91 -20.38 -0.90
CA ARG A 119 4.16 -21.79 -1.23
C ARG A 119 5.61 -22.22 -0.98
N ALA A 120 6.53 -21.26 -0.82
CA ALA A 120 7.94 -21.54 -0.57
C ALA A 120 8.16 -21.97 0.90
N ARG A 121 9.11 -22.89 1.12
CA ARG A 121 9.46 -23.36 2.47
C ARG A 121 10.11 -22.23 3.27
N GLY A 122 9.62 -21.97 4.49
CA GLY A 122 10.16 -20.95 5.39
C GLY A 122 9.75 -19.50 5.08
N ALA A 123 8.83 -19.29 4.14
CA ALA A 123 8.36 -17.95 3.79
C ALA A 123 7.46 -17.34 4.88
N THR A 124 7.47 -16.01 4.96
CA THR A 124 6.48 -15.24 5.74
C THR A 124 5.11 -15.45 5.12
N ASN A 125 4.26 -16.23 5.80
CA ASN A 125 2.92 -16.52 5.31
C ASN A 125 2.00 -15.30 5.47
N VAL A 126 1.65 -14.66 4.36
CA VAL A 126 0.68 -13.57 4.34
C VAL A 126 -0.71 -14.16 4.09
N LYS A 127 -1.63 -14.00 5.04
CA LYS A 127 -2.99 -14.53 4.94
C LYS A 127 -3.89 -13.68 4.00
N LEU A 128 -3.52 -13.62 2.72
CA LEU A 128 -4.25 -12.90 1.68
C LEU A 128 -5.64 -13.52 1.48
N LYS A 129 -6.69 -12.71 1.61
CA LYS A 129 -8.09 -13.13 1.48
C LYS A 129 -8.79 -12.57 0.26
N GLY A 130 -8.31 -11.46 -0.29
CA GLY A 130 -8.90 -10.88 -1.48
C GLY A 130 -8.24 -9.57 -1.90
N VAL A 131 -8.70 -9.10 -3.06
CA VAL A 131 -8.29 -7.82 -3.64
C VAL A 131 -9.52 -7.01 -4.03
N ALA A 132 -9.40 -5.68 -4.01
CA ALA A 132 -10.42 -4.77 -4.54
C ALA A 132 -9.75 -3.66 -5.36
N VAL A 133 -10.19 -3.49 -6.60
CA VAL A 133 -9.62 -2.50 -7.52
C VAL A 133 -10.75 -1.58 -7.99
N SER A 134 -10.52 -0.28 -7.90
CA SER A 134 -11.35 0.73 -8.56
C SER A 134 -10.59 1.23 -9.79
N VAL A 135 -11.22 1.24 -10.95
CA VAL A 135 -10.62 1.74 -12.21
C VAL A 135 -11.29 3.02 -12.65
#